data_AF-A0A951HVK5-F1
#
_entry.id   AF-A0A951HVK5-F1
#
_cell.length_a   1.000
_cell.length_b   1.000
_cell.length_c   1.000
_cell.angle_alpha   90.00
_cell.angle_beta   90.00
_cell.angle_gamma   90.00
#
_symmetry.space_group_name_H-M   'P 1'
#
loop_
_entity.id
_entity.type
_entity.pdbx_description
1 polymer ?
#
loop_
_entity_poly.entity_id
_entity_poly.type
_entity_poly.pdbx_seq_one_letter_code
_entity_poly.pdbx_strand_id
1 'polypeptide(L)'
;MNANIVALLYLVAGVLFILALRGLSSPESSRRGNQFGMIGMAIAVLTTLAAHPPTDNVGWALVAGGIAIGGGIGAVIARNVPMTSMPELVAAFHSLVGMAAVLVAAGAFYAPEAFGIGTIGNIHKSSLVEMALGVAIGAITFTGSVIAFLKLSGRMSGAPITLPGRHIINIALAAALVFFIYGLVVSQSQMDFWLVTGIALLLGVLIIIPIGGADMPVVISMLNSYSGWAAAGIGFTLGNSALIITGALVGSSGAILSYIMCKGMNRSFISVILGGFGGEVAAAGGAAEQRPVKLGSAEDAAYIMKNASKVIIVPGYGMAVAQAQHALREMADHLKKEGVEVKYAIHPVAGRMPGHMNVLLAEANVPYDEVFELEDINSEFAQTDVAY
;
A
#
# COMPACT_ATOMS: atom_id res chain seq x y z
N MET A 1 24.03 18.73 -17.75
CA MET A 1 22.87 18.75 -18.69
C MET A 1 22.17 20.11 -18.59
N ASN A 2 21.54 20.63 -19.66
CA ASN A 2 20.80 21.91 -19.57
C ASN A 2 19.53 21.75 -18.71
N ALA A 3 19.20 22.75 -17.88
CA ALA A 3 18.05 22.73 -16.98
C ALA A 3 16.70 22.46 -17.68
N ASN A 4 16.49 23.00 -18.89
CA ASN A 4 15.28 22.75 -19.67
C ASN A 4 15.15 21.29 -20.10
N ILE A 5 16.28 20.65 -20.42
CA ILE A 5 16.30 19.22 -20.78
C ILE A 5 16.02 18.37 -19.53
N VAL A 6 16.60 18.72 -18.38
CA VAL A 6 16.32 18.04 -17.10
C VAL A 6 14.82 18.10 -16.78
N ALA A 7 14.23 19.30 -16.82
CA ALA A 7 12.82 19.50 -16.56
C ALA A 7 11.92 18.74 -17.54
N LEU A 8 12.25 18.75 -18.83
CA LEU A 8 11.52 18.01 -19.86
C LEU A 8 11.59 16.49 -19.62
N LEU A 9 12.75 15.94 -19.30
CA LEU A 9 12.91 14.51 -19.05
C LEU A 9 12.18 14.07 -17.77
N TYR A 10 12.20 14.87 -16.71
CA TYR A 10 11.38 14.63 -15.53
C TYR A 10 9.88 14.72 -15.81
N LEU A 11 9.45 15.65 -16.66
CA LEU A 11 8.06 15.74 -17.11
C LEU A 11 7.67 14.48 -17.91
N VAL A 12 8.52 14.03 -18.84
CA VAL A 12 8.29 12.79 -19.60
C VAL A 12 8.20 11.59 -18.67
N ALA A 13 9.09 11.46 -17.68
CA ALA A 13 9.00 10.42 -16.65
C ALA A 13 7.67 10.50 -15.88
N GLY A 14 7.26 11.70 -15.45
CA GLY A 14 5.97 11.94 -14.79
C GLY A 14 4.77 11.49 -15.63
N VAL A 15 4.74 11.84 -16.92
CA VAL A 15 3.69 11.39 -17.85
C VAL A 15 3.70 9.87 -17.99
N LEU A 16 4.87 9.24 -18.09
CA LEU A 16 4.97 7.78 -18.14
C LEU A 16 4.46 7.11 -16.87
N PHE A 17 4.68 7.69 -15.68
CA PHE A 17 4.09 7.17 -14.44
C PHE A 17 2.56 7.28 -14.41
N ILE A 18 1.99 8.36 -14.95
CA ILE A 18 0.53 8.49 -15.12
C ILE A 18 0.01 7.41 -16.08
N LEU A 19 0.68 7.23 -17.23
CA LEU A 19 0.33 6.20 -18.21
C LEU A 19 0.51 4.78 -17.65
N ALA A 20 1.46 4.58 -16.74
CA ALA A 20 1.64 3.31 -16.05
C ALA A 20 0.41 2.97 -15.20
N LEU A 21 -0.05 3.90 -14.34
CA LEU A 21 -1.27 3.72 -13.53
C LEU A 21 -2.51 3.51 -14.40
N ARG A 22 -2.64 4.28 -15.49
CA ARG A 22 -3.74 4.11 -16.44
C ARG A 22 -3.70 2.75 -17.14
N GLY A 23 -2.52 2.29 -17.55
CA GLY A 23 -2.38 0.97 -18.17
C GLY A 23 -2.65 -0.17 -17.20
N LEU A 24 -2.49 0.03 -15.89
CA LEU A 24 -2.82 -0.97 -14.88
C LEU A 24 -4.33 -1.09 -14.61
N SER A 25 -5.17 -0.20 -15.17
CA SER A 25 -6.61 -0.25 -14.94
C SER A 25 -7.35 -1.30 -15.76
N SER A 26 -6.68 -2.00 -16.68
CA SER A 26 -7.28 -3.13 -17.40
C SER A 26 -6.28 -4.28 -17.62
N PRO A 27 -6.72 -5.54 -17.57
CA PRO A 27 -5.85 -6.69 -17.84
C PRO A 27 -5.14 -6.60 -19.20
N GLU A 28 -5.85 -6.16 -20.24
CA GLU A 28 -5.34 -6.03 -21.61
C GLU A 28 -4.17 -5.05 -21.72
N SER A 29 -4.23 -3.92 -20.99
CA SER A 29 -3.21 -2.87 -21.06
C SER A 29 -2.16 -2.97 -19.95
N SER A 30 -2.34 -3.87 -18.98
CA SER A 30 -1.49 -4.03 -17.78
C SER A 30 0.00 -4.16 -18.08
N ARG A 31 0.37 -4.99 -19.08
CA ARG A 31 1.77 -5.18 -19.50
C ARG A 31 2.39 -3.90 -20.05
N ARG A 32 1.63 -3.16 -20.87
CA ARG A 32 2.06 -1.88 -21.43
C ARG A 32 2.17 -0.82 -20.34
N GLY A 33 1.24 -0.80 -19.39
CA GLY A 33 1.31 0.05 -18.19
C GLY A 33 2.61 -0.19 -17.41
N ASN A 34 2.94 -1.45 -17.13
CA ASN A 34 4.19 -1.79 -16.44
C ASN A 34 5.44 -1.35 -17.22
N GLN A 35 5.45 -1.51 -18.55
CA GLN A 35 6.53 -1.01 -19.40
C GLN A 35 6.71 0.51 -19.31
N PHE A 36 5.62 1.29 -19.30
CA PHE A 36 5.71 2.73 -19.09
C PHE A 36 6.34 3.08 -17.74
N GLY A 37 5.98 2.36 -16.68
CA GLY A 37 6.59 2.53 -15.35
C GLY A 37 8.10 2.29 -15.36
N MET A 38 8.54 1.19 -15.98
CA MET A 38 9.98 0.84 -16.09
C MET A 38 10.75 1.90 -16.89
N ILE A 39 10.22 2.33 -18.04
CA ILE A 39 10.86 3.36 -18.88
C ILE A 39 10.90 4.70 -18.14
N GLY A 40 9.81 5.10 -17.49
CA GLY A 40 9.74 6.33 -16.69
C GLY A 40 10.77 6.34 -15.56
N MET A 41 10.92 5.24 -14.84
CA MET A 41 11.93 5.10 -13.78
C MET A 41 13.35 5.16 -14.34
N ALA A 42 13.64 4.47 -15.45
CA ALA A 42 14.94 4.54 -16.10
C ALA A 42 15.29 5.98 -16.53
N ILE A 43 14.35 6.69 -17.14
CA ILE A 43 14.54 8.10 -17.51
C ILE A 43 14.81 8.96 -16.27
N ALA A 44 14.04 8.82 -15.19
CA ALA A 44 14.21 9.62 -13.98
C ALA A 44 15.59 9.40 -13.32
N VAL A 45 16.04 8.14 -13.20
CA VAL A 45 17.34 7.80 -12.62
C VAL A 45 18.48 8.35 -13.50
N LEU A 46 18.47 8.04 -14.80
CA LEU A 46 19.51 8.48 -15.72
C LEU A 46 19.58 10.02 -15.84
N THR A 47 18.43 10.68 -15.84
CA THR A 47 18.35 12.16 -15.84
C THR A 47 19.00 12.73 -14.60
N THR A 48 18.74 12.15 -13.42
CA THR A 48 19.32 12.62 -12.16
C THR A 48 20.84 12.44 -12.14
N LEU A 49 21.35 11.30 -12.56
CA LEU A 49 22.80 11.04 -12.63
C LEU A 49 23.52 11.92 -13.66
N ALA A 50 22.86 12.25 -14.77
CA ALA A 50 23.41 13.15 -15.79
C ALA A 50 23.33 14.64 -15.42
N ALA A 51 22.33 15.02 -14.62
CA ALA A 51 22.13 16.39 -14.15
C ALA A 51 23.04 16.70 -12.94
N HIS A 52 23.15 15.76 -12.01
CA HIS A 52 23.89 15.86 -10.76
C HIS A 52 24.84 14.67 -10.62
N PRO A 53 25.90 14.61 -11.46
CA PRO A 53 26.84 13.51 -11.41
C PRO A 53 27.57 13.49 -10.06
N PRO A 54 27.78 12.30 -9.46
CA PRO A 54 28.69 12.15 -8.33
C PRO A 54 30.05 12.80 -8.60
N THR A 55 30.60 13.44 -7.58
CA THR A 55 31.81 14.28 -7.66
C THR A 55 33.08 13.49 -7.99
N ASP A 56 33.14 12.23 -7.60
CA ASP A 56 34.33 11.39 -7.69
C ASP A 56 33.99 9.93 -7.97
N ASN A 57 35.03 9.12 -8.22
CA ASN A 57 34.89 7.70 -8.51
C ASN A 57 34.28 6.93 -7.32
N VAL A 58 34.53 7.39 -6.09
CA VAL A 58 33.94 6.79 -4.88
C VAL A 58 32.43 7.05 -4.86
N GLY A 59 31.98 8.28 -5.12
CA GLY A 59 30.56 8.62 -5.23
C GLY A 59 29.85 7.79 -6.32
N TRP A 60 30.48 7.61 -7.48
CA TRP A 60 29.95 6.72 -8.52
C TRP A 60 29.87 5.27 -8.07
N ALA A 61 30.89 4.75 -7.39
CA ALA A 61 30.90 3.40 -6.86
C ALA A 61 29.80 3.19 -5.80
N LEU A 62 29.55 4.18 -4.94
CA LEU A 62 28.49 4.13 -3.93
C LEU A 62 27.10 4.11 -4.56
N VAL A 63 26.84 4.96 -5.56
CA VAL A 63 25.55 5.00 -6.26
C VAL A 63 25.31 3.70 -7.04
N ALA A 64 26.28 3.28 -7.85
CA ALA A 64 26.15 2.05 -8.64
C ALA A 64 26.03 0.81 -7.75
N GLY A 65 26.84 0.75 -6.68
CA GLY A 65 26.78 -0.31 -5.68
C GLY A 65 25.43 -0.35 -4.95
N GLY A 66 24.90 0.81 -4.54
CA GLY A 66 23.59 0.92 -3.90
C GLY A 66 22.46 0.43 -4.79
N ILE A 67 22.45 0.86 -6.07
CA ILE A 67 21.45 0.40 -7.06
C ILE A 67 21.58 -1.11 -7.29
N ALA A 68 22.80 -1.63 -7.46
CA ALA A 68 23.04 -3.04 -7.73
C ALA A 68 22.64 -3.93 -6.54
N ILE A 69 23.01 -3.55 -5.32
CA ILE A 69 22.69 -4.31 -4.10
C ILE A 69 21.19 -4.24 -3.82
N GLY A 70 20.61 -3.03 -3.79
CA GLY A 70 19.18 -2.84 -3.51
C GLY A 70 18.29 -3.48 -4.57
N GLY A 71 18.60 -3.25 -5.85
CA GLY A 71 17.89 -3.84 -6.98
C GLY A 71 18.05 -5.36 -7.05
N GLY A 72 19.25 -5.88 -6.76
CA GLY A 72 19.52 -7.31 -6.72
C GLY A 72 18.75 -8.04 -5.62
N ILE A 73 18.81 -7.53 -4.38
CA ILE A 73 18.05 -8.08 -3.25
C ILE A 73 16.54 -8.02 -3.55
N GLY A 74 16.05 -6.88 -4.04
CA GLY A 74 14.66 -6.70 -4.41
C GLY A 74 14.20 -7.70 -5.47
N ALA A 75 14.99 -7.93 -6.52
CA ALA A 75 14.69 -8.88 -7.58
C ALA A 75 14.64 -10.33 -7.09
N VAL A 76 15.57 -10.73 -6.21
CA VAL A 76 15.59 -12.07 -5.62
C VAL A 76 14.36 -12.29 -4.73
N ILE A 77 14.02 -11.33 -3.87
CA ILE A 77 12.85 -11.43 -3.00
C ILE A 77 11.57 -11.50 -3.84
N ALA A 78 11.39 -10.57 -4.78
CA ALA A 78 10.18 -10.49 -5.61
C ALA A 78 9.95 -11.76 -6.45
N ARG A 79 11.02 -12.47 -6.86
CA ARG A 79 10.91 -13.72 -7.62
C ARG A 79 10.49 -14.93 -6.77
N ASN A 80 10.78 -14.91 -5.48
CA ASN A 80 10.66 -16.09 -4.61
C ASN A 80 9.49 -16.04 -3.62
N VAL A 81 8.83 -14.87 -3.46
CA VAL A 81 7.72 -14.71 -2.51
C VAL A 81 6.42 -15.30 -3.10
N PRO A 82 5.71 -16.19 -2.37
CA PRO A 82 4.41 -16.69 -2.79
C PRO A 82 3.35 -15.59 -2.88
N MET A 83 2.41 -15.71 -3.82
CA MET A 83 1.35 -14.69 -4.02
C MET A 83 0.46 -14.50 -2.79
N THR A 84 0.31 -15.53 -1.95
CA THR A 84 -0.42 -15.44 -0.68
C THR A 84 0.26 -14.57 0.39
N SER A 85 1.57 -14.36 0.27
CA SER A 85 2.37 -13.49 1.13
C SER A 85 2.59 -12.10 0.51
N MET A 86 1.87 -11.78 -0.57
CA MET A 86 1.97 -10.46 -1.20
C MET A 86 1.59 -9.29 -0.28
N PRO A 87 0.56 -9.39 0.60
CA PRO A 87 0.22 -8.28 1.49
C PRO A 87 1.37 -7.84 2.41
N GLU A 88 2.09 -8.80 2.99
CA GLU A 88 3.20 -8.49 3.89
C GLU A 88 4.42 -7.95 3.13
N LEU A 89 4.71 -8.45 1.92
CA LEU A 89 5.80 -7.91 1.12
C LEU A 89 5.54 -6.45 0.73
N VAL A 90 4.29 -6.11 0.37
CA VAL A 90 3.87 -4.74 0.07
C VAL A 90 4.07 -3.83 1.28
N ALA A 91 3.68 -4.28 2.48
CA ALA A 91 3.96 -3.56 3.72
C ALA A 91 5.47 -3.38 3.93
N ALA A 92 6.28 -4.42 3.76
CA ALA A 92 7.73 -4.33 3.89
C ALA A 92 8.33 -3.30 2.92
N PHE A 93 7.89 -3.24 1.66
CA PHE A 93 8.38 -2.25 0.69
C PHE A 93 8.02 -0.81 1.06
N HIS A 94 6.80 -0.54 1.55
CA HIS A 94 6.46 0.81 2.03
C HIS A 94 7.36 1.27 3.18
N SER A 95 7.82 0.32 4.03
CA SER A 95 8.77 0.66 5.08
C SER A 95 10.08 1.22 4.50
N LEU A 96 10.61 0.59 3.45
CA LEU A 96 11.84 1.02 2.79
C LEU A 96 11.69 2.40 2.13
N VAL A 97 10.52 2.68 1.54
CA VAL A 97 10.22 4.03 0.99
C VAL A 97 10.22 5.08 2.09
N GLY A 98 9.58 4.79 3.23
CA GLY A 98 9.58 5.69 4.39
C GLY A 98 10.98 5.97 4.93
N MET A 99 11.81 4.93 5.08
CA MET A 99 13.19 5.08 5.52
C MET A 99 14.04 5.85 4.49
N ALA A 100 13.84 5.62 3.19
CA ALA A 100 14.52 6.38 2.15
C ALA A 100 14.20 7.88 2.25
N ALA A 101 12.93 8.25 2.50
CA ALA A 101 12.55 9.64 2.71
C ALA A 101 13.25 10.26 3.93
N VAL A 102 13.38 9.52 5.04
CA VAL A 102 14.12 9.98 6.24
C VAL A 102 15.60 10.20 5.94
N LEU A 103 16.24 9.25 5.24
CA LEU A 103 17.66 9.34 4.90
C LEU A 103 17.95 10.47 3.89
N VAL A 104 17.06 10.69 2.92
CA VAL A 104 17.18 11.80 1.97
C VAL A 104 16.96 13.14 2.68
N ALA A 105 15.99 13.25 3.59
CA ALA A 105 15.80 14.44 4.42
C ALA A 105 17.03 14.75 5.27
N ALA A 106 17.64 13.73 5.88
CA ALA A 106 18.88 13.90 6.63
C ALA A 106 20.01 14.38 5.72
N GLY A 107 20.15 13.80 4.52
CA GLY A 107 21.12 14.28 3.52
C GLY A 107 20.91 15.75 3.15
N ALA A 108 19.66 16.16 2.90
CA ALA A 108 19.33 17.55 2.57
C ALA A 108 19.56 18.51 3.75
N PHE A 109 19.33 18.06 4.98
CA PHE A 109 19.58 18.85 6.18
C PHE A 109 21.07 19.06 6.47
N TYR A 110 21.88 18.02 6.26
CA TYR A 110 23.32 18.06 6.55
C TYR A 110 24.17 18.60 5.39
N ALA A 111 23.65 18.61 4.17
CA ALA A 111 24.31 19.16 2.98
C ALA A 111 23.35 20.02 2.14
N PRO A 112 22.78 21.10 2.70
CA PRO A 112 21.77 21.92 2.00
C PRO A 112 22.30 22.60 0.73
N GLU A 113 23.59 22.88 0.66
CA GLU A 113 24.24 23.49 -0.50
C GLU A 113 24.17 22.55 -1.72
N ALA A 114 24.30 21.23 -1.49
CA ALA A 114 24.26 20.23 -2.55
C ALA A 114 22.90 20.14 -3.25
N PHE A 115 21.83 20.61 -2.59
CA PHE A 115 20.47 20.62 -3.10
C PHE A 115 19.96 22.03 -3.43
N GLY A 116 20.80 23.06 -3.27
CA GLY A 116 20.42 24.45 -3.58
C GLY A 116 19.38 25.05 -2.64
N ILE A 117 19.27 24.54 -1.41
CA ILE A 117 18.25 24.98 -0.43
C ILE A 117 18.78 25.93 0.65
N GLY A 118 19.99 26.45 0.47
CA GLY A 118 20.67 27.34 1.39
C GLY A 118 22.01 26.77 1.87
N THR A 119 22.47 27.24 3.03
CA THR A 119 23.70 26.75 3.68
C THR A 119 23.41 26.19 5.06
N ILE A 120 24.35 25.45 5.65
CA ILE A 120 24.22 25.00 7.04
C ILE A 120 23.97 26.22 7.96
N GLY A 121 22.90 26.18 8.75
CA GLY A 121 22.46 27.26 9.62
C GLY A 121 21.69 28.40 8.92
N ASN A 122 21.52 28.32 7.60
CA ASN A 122 20.71 29.26 6.81
C ASN A 122 19.97 28.56 5.66
N ILE A 123 19.26 27.48 5.99
CA ILE A 123 18.38 26.77 5.05
C ILE A 123 17.10 27.58 4.85
N HIS A 124 16.57 27.61 3.62
CA HIS A 124 15.30 28.25 3.31
C HIS A 124 14.16 27.71 4.19
N LYS A 125 13.37 28.61 4.79
CA LYS A 125 12.29 28.21 5.71
C LYS A 125 11.23 27.33 5.05
N SER A 126 10.93 27.54 3.78
CA SER A 126 10.02 26.66 3.01
C SER A 126 10.56 25.25 2.93
N SER A 127 11.84 25.09 2.57
CA SER A 127 12.52 23.79 2.49
C SER A 127 12.57 23.09 3.85
N LEU A 128 12.74 23.83 4.95
CA LEU A 128 12.68 23.24 6.30
C LEU A 128 11.29 22.69 6.64
N VAL A 129 10.22 23.40 6.28
CA VAL A 129 8.84 22.92 6.48
C VAL A 129 8.57 21.67 5.64
N GLU A 130 8.91 21.73 4.34
CA GLU A 130 8.74 20.61 3.41
C GLU A 130 9.51 19.36 3.86
N MET A 131 10.76 19.55 4.27
CA MET A 131 11.64 18.50 4.79
C MET A 131 11.12 17.91 6.09
N ALA A 132 10.66 18.75 7.02
CA ALA A 132 10.12 18.33 8.30
C ALA A 132 8.84 17.49 8.14
N LEU A 133 7.98 17.85 7.19
CA LEU A 133 6.80 17.04 6.84
C LEU A 133 7.22 15.74 6.15
N GLY A 134 8.15 15.79 5.20
CA GLY A 134 8.66 14.60 4.50
C GLY A 134 9.28 13.57 5.46
N VAL A 135 10.14 14.01 6.38
CA VAL A 135 10.77 13.12 7.38
C VAL A 135 9.75 12.57 8.38
N ALA A 136 8.80 13.38 8.85
CA ALA A 136 7.78 12.93 9.79
C ALA A 136 6.86 11.87 9.17
N ILE A 137 6.34 12.13 7.96
CA ILE A 137 5.48 11.18 7.26
C ILE A 137 6.28 9.91 6.89
N GLY A 138 7.53 10.07 6.43
CA GLY A 138 8.41 8.94 6.11
C GLY A 138 8.70 8.04 7.31
N ALA A 139 9.02 8.62 8.47
CA ALA A 139 9.29 7.90 9.72
C ALA A 139 8.04 7.16 10.26
N ILE A 140 6.87 7.80 10.22
CA ILE A 140 5.59 7.16 10.55
C ILE A 140 5.35 5.98 9.60
N THR A 141 5.59 6.19 8.30
CA THR A 141 5.40 5.15 7.28
C THR A 141 6.33 3.97 7.51
N PHE A 142 7.61 4.22 7.83
CA PHE A 142 8.59 3.17 8.10
C PHE A 142 8.14 2.25 9.22
N THR A 143 7.94 2.81 10.42
CA THR A 143 7.58 2.02 11.61
C THR A 143 6.19 1.44 11.53
N GLY A 144 5.21 2.18 11.02
CA GLY A 144 3.85 1.68 10.81
C GLY A 144 3.82 0.48 9.87
N SER A 145 4.59 0.54 8.79
CA SER A 145 4.72 -0.55 7.81
C SER A 145 5.45 -1.77 8.39
N VAL A 146 6.45 -1.57 9.25
CA VAL A 146 7.11 -2.66 9.98
C VAL A 146 6.11 -3.39 10.88
N ILE A 147 5.27 -2.66 11.64
CA ILE A 147 4.24 -3.30 12.48
C ILE A 147 3.20 -4.04 11.61
N ALA A 148 2.77 -3.45 10.50
CA ALA A 148 1.85 -4.10 9.57
C ALA A 148 2.44 -5.41 9.00
N PHE A 149 3.70 -5.38 8.57
CA PHE A 149 4.44 -6.57 8.11
C PHE A 149 4.51 -7.65 9.20
N LEU A 150 4.86 -7.29 10.44
CA LEU A 150 4.96 -8.24 11.54
C LEU A 150 3.62 -8.92 11.87
N LYS A 151 2.50 -8.16 11.79
CA LYS A 151 1.16 -8.72 12.01
C LYS A 151 0.69 -9.63 10.89
N LEU A 152 0.95 -9.25 9.63
CA LEU A 152 0.52 -10.02 8.47
C LEU A 152 1.29 -11.34 8.34
N SER A 153 2.59 -11.31 8.67
CA SER A 153 3.48 -12.49 8.70
C SER A 153 3.30 -13.40 9.90
N GLY A 154 2.40 -13.05 10.84
CA GLY A 154 2.17 -13.82 12.06
C GLY A 154 3.32 -13.77 13.07
N ARG A 155 4.38 -12.99 12.81
CA ARG A 155 5.47 -12.74 13.78
C ARG A 155 5.02 -11.89 14.97
N MET A 156 3.93 -11.16 14.81
CA MET A 156 3.19 -10.45 15.85
C MET A 156 1.73 -10.91 15.82
N SER A 157 1.08 -10.97 16.99
CA SER A 157 -0.35 -11.27 17.07
C SER A 157 -1.17 -10.27 16.25
N GLY A 158 -2.13 -10.78 15.48
CA GLY A 158 -3.13 -9.96 14.78
C GLY A 158 -4.17 -9.34 15.71
N ALA A 159 -4.19 -9.70 16.99
CA ALA A 159 -5.10 -9.11 17.96
C ALA A 159 -4.74 -7.63 18.21
N PRO A 160 -5.73 -6.73 18.32
CA PRO A 160 -5.53 -5.35 18.76
C PRO A 160 -4.82 -5.32 20.13
N ILE A 161 -3.68 -4.64 20.21
CA ILE A 161 -2.99 -4.38 21.48
C ILE A 161 -3.30 -2.94 21.88
N THR A 162 -4.04 -2.76 22.97
CA THR A 162 -4.47 -1.42 23.42
C THR A 162 -3.67 -0.97 24.62
N LEU A 163 -3.09 0.23 24.51
CA LEU A 163 -2.37 0.87 25.61
C LEU A 163 -3.35 1.75 26.43
N PRO A 164 -3.30 1.72 27.77
CA PRO A 164 -4.06 2.65 28.60
C PRO A 164 -3.74 4.10 28.23
N GLY A 165 -4.77 4.92 28.01
CA GLY A 165 -4.59 6.34 27.65
C GLY A 165 -3.99 6.60 26.26
N ARG A 166 -4.00 5.62 25.33
CA ARG A 166 -3.39 5.74 23.98
C ARG A 166 -3.73 7.05 23.25
N HIS A 167 -4.96 7.54 23.37
CA HIS A 167 -5.41 8.74 22.65
C HIS A 167 -4.70 9.98 23.20
N ILE A 168 -4.54 10.07 24.52
CA ILE A 168 -3.80 11.17 25.17
C ILE A 168 -2.33 11.10 24.77
N ILE A 169 -1.73 9.90 24.78
CA ILE A 169 -0.32 9.70 24.38
C ILE A 169 -0.11 10.11 22.92
N ASN A 170 -0.98 9.66 22.00
CA ASN A 170 -0.87 9.98 20.59
C ASN A 170 -1.07 11.48 20.33
N ILE A 171 -2.03 12.13 21.02
CA ILE A 171 -2.24 13.58 20.93
C ILE A 171 -1.03 14.34 21.47
N ALA A 172 -0.46 13.92 22.61
CA ALA A 172 0.71 14.55 23.19
C ALA A 172 1.94 14.43 22.26
N LEU A 173 2.14 13.25 21.66
CA LEU A 173 3.21 13.04 20.67
C LEU A 173 2.97 13.85 19.39
N ALA A 174 1.73 13.96 18.91
CA ALA A 174 1.40 14.79 17.75
C ALA A 174 1.64 16.29 18.03
N ALA A 175 1.28 16.77 19.22
CA ALA A 175 1.57 18.13 19.65
C ALA A 175 3.08 18.38 19.78
N ALA A 176 3.82 17.43 20.36
CA ALA A 176 5.27 17.49 20.45
C ALA A 176 5.92 17.49 19.06
N LEU A 177 5.41 16.68 18.13
CA LEU A 177 5.87 16.67 16.74
C LEU A 177 5.73 18.05 16.10
N VAL A 178 4.56 18.69 16.20
CA VAL A 178 4.33 20.04 15.67
C VAL A 178 5.25 21.07 16.35
N PHE A 179 5.45 20.96 17.66
CA PHE A 179 6.35 21.83 18.42
C PHE A 179 7.80 21.72 17.93
N PHE A 180 8.33 20.51 17.73
CA PHE A 180 9.70 20.32 17.24
C PHE A 180 9.85 20.61 15.75
N ILE A 181 8.80 20.48 14.93
CA ILE A 181 8.80 20.98 13.55
C ILE A 181 8.97 22.51 13.56
N TYR A 182 8.20 23.23 14.39
CA TYR A 182 8.37 24.66 14.54
C TYR A 182 9.78 25.02 15.06
N GLY A 183 10.25 24.28 16.07
CA GLY A 183 11.62 24.37 16.59
C GLY A 183 12.66 24.28 15.48
N LEU A 184 12.61 23.23 14.66
CA LEU A 184 13.51 23.00 13.53
C LEU A 184 13.50 24.16 12.52
N VAL A 185 12.34 24.71 12.19
CA VAL A 185 12.22 25.83 11.23
C VAL A 185 12.85 27.12 11.78
N VAL A 186 12.80 27.33 13.09
CA VAL A 186 13.36 28.52 13.75
C VAL A 186 14.84 28.35 14.08
N SER A 187 15.22 27.19 14.62
CA SER A 187 16.51 26.92 15.24
C SER A 187 17.52 26.26 14.30
N GLN A 188 17.03 25.51 13.29
CA GLN A 188 17.82 24.59 12.46
C GLN A 188 18.66 23.60 13.28
N SER A 189 18.22 23.29 14.49
CA SER A 189 18.92 22.41 15.41
C SER A 189 18.86 20.96 14.94
N GLN A 190 20.01 20.28 14.95
CA GLN A 190 20.08 18.84 14.71
C GLN A 190 19.25 18.06 15.73
N MET A 191 19.15 18.57 16.96
CA MET A 191 18.35 17.94 17.99
C MET A 191 16.86 17.95 17.61
N ASP A 192 16.34 19.07 17.11
CA ASP A 192 14.94 19.16 16.67
C ASP A 192 14.67 18.22 15.50
N PHE A 193 15.58 18.12 14.52
CA PHE A 193 15.47 17.18 13.40
C PHE A 193 15.34 15.72 13.86
N TRP A 194 16.20 15.28 14.78
CA TRP A 194 16.16 13.91 15.29
C TRP A 194 15.02 13.66 16.28
N LEU A 195 14.55 14.68 17.00
CA LEU A 195 13.35 14.59 17.83
C LEU A 195 12.09 14.45 16.99
N VAL A 196 11.95 15.23 15.91
CA VAL A 196 10.87 15.05 14.91
C VAL A 196 10.89 13.62 14.39
N THR A 197 12.06 13.12 13.98
CA THR A 197 12.22 11.75 13.48
C THR A 197 11.84 10.71 14.54
N GLY A 198 12.39 10.81 15.76
CA GLY A 198 12.15 9.86 16.84
C GLY A 198 10.68 9.82 17.30
N ILE A 199 10.04 10.98 17.42
CA ILE A 199 8.61 11.09 17.75
C ILE A 199 7.75 10.48 16.63
N ALA A 200 8.09 10.75 15.37
CA ALA A 200 7.37 10.20 14.22
C ALA A 200 7.52 8.67 14.12
N LEU A 201 8.72 8.12 14.38
CA LEU A 201 8.94 6.68 14.50
C LEU A 201 8.07 6.07 15.62
N LEU A 202 8.02 6.71 16.79
CA LEU A 202 7.21 6.24 17.90
C LEU A 202 5.70 6.31 17.57
N LEU A 203 5.25 7.40 16.94
CA LEU A 203 3.87 7.55 16.49
C LEU A 203 3.47 6.45 15.52
N GLY A 204 4.30 6.15 14.51
CA GLY A 204 4.01 5.09 13.54
C GLY A 204 3.82 3.73 14.20
N VAL A 205 4.60 3.41 15.23
CA VAL A 205 4.36 2.20 16.05
C VAL A 205 3.01 2.28 16.79
N LEU A 206 2.78 3.36 17.54
CA LEU A 206 1.63 3.48 18.44
C LEU A 206 0.28 3.59 17.73
N ILE A 207 0.22 4.11 16.51
CA ILE A 207 -1.03 4.21 15.74
C ILE A 207 -1.41 2.88 15.07
N ILE A 208 -0.44 2.01 14.74
CA ILE A 208 -0.72 0.73 14.04
C ILE A 208 -0.88 -0.48 14.97
N ILE A 209 -0.18 -0.50 16.11
CA ILE A 209 -0.31 -1.54 17.14
C ILE A 209 -1.77 -1.82 17.58
N PRO A 210 -2.66 -0.82 17.77
CA PRO A 210 -4.03 -1.10 18.19
C PRO A 210 -4.97 -1.55 17.06
N ILE A 211 -4.53 -1.58 15.80
CA ILE A 211 -5.39 -1.96 14.68
C ILE A 211 -5.38 -3.49 14.52
N GLY A 212 -6.53 -4.12 14.30
CA GLY A 212 -6.65 -5.58 14.18
C GLY A 212 -6.12 -6.11 12.85
N GLY A 213 -5.71 -7.38 12.82
CA GLY A 213 -5.20 -8.08 11.64
C GLY A 213 -6.15 -8.05 10.44
N ALA A 214 -7.47 -8.09 10.69
CA ALA A 214 -8.50 -8.00 9.66
C ALA A 214 -8.55 -6.62 8.96
N ASP A 215 -8.13 -5.56 9.66
CA ASP A 215 -8.14 -4.18 9.15
C ASP A 215 -6.79 -3.76 8.56
N MET A 216 -5.76 -4.61 8.68
CA MET A 216 -4.44 -4.38 8.11
C MET A 216 -4.44 -4.06 6.60
N PRO A 217 -5.33 -4.62 5.75
CA PRO A 217 -5.36 -4.26 4.33
C PRO A 217 -5.59 -2.76 4.11
N VAL A 218 -6.48 -2.14 4.90
CA VAL A 218 -6.74 -0.69 4.86
C VAL A 218 -5.52 0.09 5.32
N VAL A 219 -4.87 -0.38 6.39
CA VAL A 219 -3.64 0.22 6.92
C VAL A 219 -2.52 0.22 5.87
N ILE A 220 -2.34 -0.87 5.12
CA ILE A 220 -1.33 -0.95 4.06
C ILE A 220 -1.60 0.10 2.97
N SER A 221 -2.86 0.25 2.55
CA SER A 221 -3.25 1.26 1.55
C SER A 221 -3.03 2.69 2.07
N MET A 222 -3.30 2.94 3.35
CA MET A 222 -3.04 4.23 3.98
C MET A 222 -1.54 4.52 4.08
N LEU A 223 -0.73 3.54 4.46
CA LEU A 223 0.73 3.68 4.50
C LEU A 223 1.34 3.85 3.10
N ASN A 224 0.74 3.25 2.07
CA ASN A 224 1.07 3.55 0.68
C ASN A 224 0.82 5.04 0.37
N SER A 225 -0.33 5.58 0.77
CA SER A 225 -0.62 7.02 0.63
C SER A 225 0.44 7.88 1.32
N TYR A 226 0.80 7.54 2.57
CA TYR A 226 1.81 8.28 3.33
C TYR A 226 3.18 8.21 2.66
N SER A 227 3.57 7.06 2.09
CA SER A 227 4.81 6.94 1.34
C SER A 227 4.87 7.89 0.13
N GLY A 228 3.74 8.07 -0.58
CA GLY A 228 3.61 9.03 -1.67
C GLY A 228 3.72 10.49 -1.20
N TRP A 229 3.02 10.85 -0.11
CA TRP A 229 3.11 12.20 0.46
C TRP A 229 4.48 12.54 1.04
N ALA A 230 5.17 11.56 1.63
CA ALA A 230 6.56 11.72 2.06
C ALA A 230 7.47 11.99 0.85
N ALA A 231 7.34 11.21 -0.23
CA ALA A 231 8.09 11.42 -1.46
C ALA A 231 7.80 12.78 -2.10
N ALA A 232 6.55 13.25 -2.08
CA ALA A 232 6.19 14.57 -2.57
C ALA A 232 6.79 15.70 -1.72
N GLY A 233 6.75 15.58 -0.39
CA GLY A 233 7.36 16.55 0.54
C GLY A 233 8.87 16.69 0.35
N ILE A 234 9.57 15.56 0.19
CA ILE A 234 10.98 15.55 -0.19
C ILE A 234 11.18 16.11 -1.60
N GLY A 235 10.27 15.80 -2.54
CA GLY A 235 10.29 16.38 -3.88
C GLY A 235 10.24 17.91 -3.89
N PHE A 236 9.40 18.51 -3.05
CA PHE A 236 9.35 19.97 -2.88
C PHE A 236 10.65 20.50 -2.28
N THR A 237 11.15 19.86 -1.22
CA THR A 237 12.42 20.22 -0.59
C THR A 237 13.55 20.28 -1.61
N LEU A 238 13.61 19.30 -2.52
CA LEU A 238 14.66 19.17 -3.53
C LEU A 238 14.36 19.92 -4.84
N GLY A 239 13.21 20.57 -4.98
CA GLY A 239 12.76 21.16 -6.25
C GLY A 239 12.64 20.14 -7.40
N ASN A 240 12.36 18.86 -7.09
CA ASN A 240 12.35 17.77 -8.05
C ASN A 240 10.91 17.44 -8.51
N SER A 241 10.56 17.90 -9.72
CA SER A 241 9.23 17.69 -10.29
C SER A 241 8.85 16.22 -10.46
N ALA A 242 9.79 15.31 -10.73
CA ALA A 242 9.47 13.88 -10.87
C ALA A 242 9.03 13.29 -9.51
N LEU A 243 9.72 13.61 -8.43
CA LEU A 243 9.32 13.18 -7.08
C LEU A 243 7.98 13.79 -6.65
N ILE A 244 7.74 15.07 -6.97
CA ILE A 244 6.46 15.73 -6.66
C ILE A 244 5.30 15.06 -7.40
N ILE A 245 5.44 14.86 -8.72
CA ILE A 245 4.39 14.25 -9.55
C ILE A 245 4.12 12.81 -9.10
N THR A 246 5.17 11.99 -8.99
CA THR A 246 5.01 10.57 -8.59
C THR A 246 4.49 10.45 -7.17
N GLY A 247 5.01 11.24 -6.23
CA GLY A 247 4.56 11.26 -4.85
C GLY A 247 3.08 11.63 -4.71
N ALA A 248 2.62 12.66 -5.42
CA ALA A 248 1.21 13.05 -5.41
C ALA A 248 0.29 11.99 -6.04
N LEU A 249 0.72 11.33 -7.13
CA LEU A 249 -0.03 10.25 -7.77
C LEU A 249 -0.18 9.03 -6.85
N VAL A 250 0.91 8.60 -6.22
CA VAL A 250 0.90 7.47 -5.28
C VAL A 250 0.10 7.84 -4.02
N GLY A 251 0.31 9.05 -3.50
CA GLY A 251 -0.37 9.58 -2.32
C GLY A 251 -1.89 9.62 -2.49
N SER A 252 -2.37 10.21 -3.58
CA SER A 252 -3.80 10.27 -3.89
C SER A 252 -4.41 8.89 -4.16
N SER A 253 -3.73 8.03 -4.94
CA SER A 253 -4.18 6.67 -5.23
C SER A 253 -4.37 5.83 -3.96
N GLY A 254 -3.38 5.84 -3.06
CA GLY A 254 -3.48 5.14 -1.77
C GLY A 254 -4.61 5.66 -0.89
N ALA A 255 -4.88 6.98 -0.89
CA ALA A 255 -5.97 7.56 -0.11
C ALA A 255 -7.34 7.15 -0.67
N ILE A 256 -7.52 7.21 -2.00
CA ILE A 256 -8.76 6.78 -2.68
C ILE A 256 -9.02 5.31 -2.43
N LEU A 257 -8.00 4.46 -2.58
CA LEU A 257 -8.11 3.03 -2.35
C LEU A 257 -8.50 2.73 -0.89
N SER A 258 -7.87 3.41 0.08
CA SER A 258 -8.21 3.25 1.50
C SER A 258 -9.67 3.62 1.78
N TYR A 259 -10.18 4.67 1.14
CA TYR A 259 -11.58 5.09 1.25
C TYR A 259 -12.53 4.04 0.66
N ILE A 260 -12.24 3.53 -0.54
CA ILE A 260 -13.05 2.49 -1.20
C ILE A 260 -13.10 1.22 -0.35
N MET A 261 -11.97 0.80 0.23
CA MET A 261 -11.92 -0.35 1.12
C MET A 261 -12.76 -0.16 2.38
N CYS A 262 -12.65 1.00 3.05
CA CYS A 262 -13.47 1.34 4.21
C CYS A 262 -14.97 1.30 3.87
N LYS A 263 -15.36 1.87 2.73
CA LYS A 263 -16.73 1.83 2.23
C LYS A 263 -17.20 0.40 1.97
N GLY A 264 -16.37 -0.43 1.34
CA GLY A 264 -16.64 -1.85 1.10
C GLY A 264 -16.76 -2.68 2.38
N MET A 265 -16.14 -2.25 3.48
CA MET A 265 -16.29 -2.85 4.81
C MET A 265 -17.46 -2.28 5.63
N ASN A 266 -18.20 -1.31 5.08
CA ASN A 266 -19.20 -0.53 5.80
C ASN A 266 -18.67 0.06 7.13
N ARG A 267 -17.43 0.55 7.12
CA ARG A 267 -16.77 1.18 8.28
C ARG A 267 -16.26 2.57 7.92
N SER A 268 -16.35 3.50 8.87
CA SER A 268 -15.80 4.84 8.65
C SER A 268 -14.27 4.80 8.67
N PHE A 269 -13.64 5.55 7.76
CA PHE A 269 -12.18 5.68 7.67
C PHE A 269 -11.56 6.14 9.00
N ILE A 270 -12.23 7.06 9.69
CA ILE A 270 -11.81 7.58 11.00
C ILE A 270 -11.85 6.48 12.07
N SER A 271 -12.89 5.61 12.08
CA SER A 271 -13.01 4.48 13.02
C SER A 271 -11.85 3.49 12.86
N VAL A 272 -11.46 3.19 11.62
CA VAL A 272 -10.32 2.30 11.33
C VAL A 272 -8.99 2.91 11.82
N ILE A 273 -8.73 4.19 11.55
CA ILE A 273 -7.47 4.86 11.94
C ILE A 273 -7.36 5.05 13.45
N LEU A 274 -8.44 5.45 14.12
CA LEU A 274 -8.42 5.65 15.57
C LEU A 274 -8.38 4.31 16.34
N GLY A 275 -8.37 3.17 15.64
CA GLY A 275 -8.40 1.84 16.24
C GLY A 275 -9.62 1.66 17.13
N GLY A 276 -10.74 2.29 16.76
CA GLY A 276 -12.02 2.12 17.44
C GLY A 276 -12.67 0.85 16.95
N PHE A 277 -12.65 -0.21 17.76
CA PHE A 277 -13.58 -1.32 17.58
C PHE A 277 -14.97 -0.83 17.97
N GLY A 278 -15.65 -0.30 16.96
CA GLY A 278 -16.93 0.36 17.08
C GLY A 278 -17.18 1.03 15.75
N GLY A 279 -17.80 0.29 14.82
CA GLY A 279 -18.67 0.98 13.88
C GLY A 279 -19.70 1.80 14.66
N GLU A 280 -20.45 2.65 13.97
CA GLU A 280 -21.78 3.00 14.46
C GLU A 280 -22.56 1.69 14.56
N VAL A 281 -22.46 1.02 15.70
CA VAL A 281 -23.26 -0.14 16.01
C VAL A 281 -24.64 0.45 16.22
N ALA A 282 -25.47 0.35 15.18
CA ALA A 282 -26.90 0.18 15.35
C ALA A 282 -27.12 -0.65 16.61
N ALA A 283 -27.81 -0.06 17.59
CA ALA A 283 -27.96 -0.53 18.95
C ALA A 283 -27.80 -2.06 19.08
N ALA A 284 -26.87 -2.50 19.92
CA ALA A 284 -26.84 -3.88 20.40
C ALA A 284 -28.18 -4.17 21.10
N GLY A 285 -29.12 -4.72 20.35
CA GLY A 285 -30.52 -4.80 20.74
C GLY A 285 -31.30 -5.82 19.92
N GLY A 286 -30.65 -6.93 19.57
CA GLY A 286 -31.32 -8.12 19.05
C GLY A 286 -30.48 -9.31 19.45
N ALA A 287 -31.05 -10.22 20.26
CA ALA A 287 -30.44 -11.53 20.44
C ALA A 287 -30.21 -12.11 19.04
N ALA A 288 -28.96 -12.49 18.74
CA ALA A 288 -28.67 -13.19 17.50
C ALA A 288 -29.59 -14.42 17.44
N GLU A 289 -30.58 -14.41 16.55
CA GLU A 289 -31.38 -15.60 16.27
C GLU A 289 -30.40 -16.70 15.83
N GLN A 290 -30.12 -17.65 16.71
CA GLN A 290 -29.46 -18.90 16.33
C GLN A 290 -30.42 -19.67 15.44
N ARG A 291 -30.38 -19.37 14.13
CA ARG A 291 -31.08 -20.16 13.13
C ARG A 291 -30.38 -21.52 13.01
N PRO A 292 -31.12 -22.62 12.93
CA PRO A 292 -30.53 -23.94 12.76
C PRO A 292 -29.75 -23.99 11.44
N VAL A 293 -28.47 -24.39 11.52
CA VAL A 293 -27.61 -24.62 10.34
C VAL A 293 -27.86 -26.05 9.84
N LYS A 294 -28.03 -26.22 8.53
CA LYS A 294 -28.11 -27.54 7.92
C LYS A 294 -26.70 -28.00 7.56
N LEU A 295 -26.30 -29.16 8.07
CA LEU A 295 -25.05 -29.82 7.72
C LEU A 295 -25.31 -30.76 6.54
N GLY A 296 -24.48 -30.69 5.51
CA GLY A 296 -24.49 -31.59 4.35
C GLY A 296 -23.09 -32.10 4.06
N SER A 297 -22.98 -33.20 3.31
CA SER A 297 -21.68 -33.73 2.91
C SER A 297 -21.15 -33.05 1.63
N ALA A 298 -19.87 -33.28 1.31
CA ALA A 298 -19.29 -32.79 0.06
C ALA A 298 -19.96 -33.42 -1.17
N GLU A 299 -20.40 -34.67 -1.06
CA GLU A 299 -21.13 -35.40 -2.09
C GLU A 299 -22.51 -34.79 -2.35
N ASP A 300 -23.22 -34.38 -1.29
CA ASP A 300 -24.51 -33.67 -1.42
C ASP A 300 -24.32 -32.34 -2.14
N ALA A 301 -23.29 -31.57 -1.76
CA ALA A 301 -22.97 -30.30 -2.41
C ALA A 301 -22.63 -30.50 -3.90
N ALA A 302 -21.83 -31.51 -4.23
CA ALA A 302 -21.48 -31.84 -5.61
C ALA A 302 -22.71 -32.24 -6.43
N TYR A 303 -23.62 -33.03 -5.84
CA TYR A 303 -24.87 -33.41 -6.50
C TYR A 303 -25.76 -32.19 -6.79
N ILE A 304 -25.92 -31.28 -5.82
CA ILE A 304 -26.72 -30.07 -6.00
C ILE A 304 -26.10 -29.17 -7.08
N MET A 305 -24.79 -28.93 -7.02
CA MET A 305 -24.10 -28.09 -8.01
C MET A 305 -24.11 -28.69 -9.41
N LYS A 306 -24.00 -30.02 -9.56
CA LYS A 306 -24.05 -30.69 -10.87
C LYS A 306 -25.42 -30.57 -11.54
N ASN A 307 -26.50 -30.45 -10.76
CA ASN A 307 -27.86 -30.31 -11.27
C ASN A 307 -28.34 -28.84 -11.32
N ALA A 308 -27.47 -27.89 -10.98
CA ALA A 308 -27.75 -26.46 -11.10
C ALA A 308 -27.62 -26.02 -12.56
N SER A 309 -28.42 -25.03 -12.98
CA SER A 309 -28.17 -24.33 -14.24
C SER A 309 -27.09 -23.26 -14.05
N LYS A 310 -27.05 -22.63 -12.87
CA LYS A 310 -26.13 -21.53 -12.55
C LYS A 310 -25.55 -21.62 -11.14
N VAL A 311 -24.23 -21.52 -11.07
CA VAL A 311 -23.45 -21.53 -9.81
C VAL A 311 -22.61 -20.26 -9.72
N ILE A 312 -22.77 -19.51 -8.63
CA ILE A 312 -21.89 -18.38 -8.31
C ILE A 312 -20.94 -18.81 -7.18
N ILE A 313 -19.65 -18.74 -7.45
CA ILE A 313 -18.58 -19.02 -6.49
C ILE A 313 -18.16 -17.72 -5.81
N VAL A 314 -18.15 -17.68 -4.48
CA VAL A 314 -17.80 -16.52 -3.66
C VAL A 314 -16.51 -16.81 -2.87
N PRO A 315 -15.32 -16.64 -3.49
CA PRO A 315 -14.07 -16.97 -2.84
C PRO A 315 -13.76 -16.01 -1.68
N GLY A 316 -13.25 -16.56 -0.59
CA GLY A 316 -12.83 -15.82 0.60
C GLY A 316 -11.40 -16.14 1.02
N TYR A 317 -10.94 -15.49 2.10
CA TYR A 317 -9.58 -15.69 2.61
C TYR A 317 -9.27 -17.15 3.00
N GLY A 318 -10.29 -17.94 3.39
CA GLY A 318 -10.14 -19.37 3.66
C GLY A 318 -9.57 -20.16 2.48
N MET A 319 -9.97 -19.82 1.25
CA MET A 319 -9.42 -20.42 0.02
C MET A 319 -7.91 -20.17 -0.09
N ALA A 320 -7.47 -18.94 0.18
CA ALA A 320 -6.06 -18.56 0.12
C ALA A 320 -5.23 -19.30 1.18
N VAL A 321 -5.73 -19.41 2.41
CA VAL A 321 -5.04 -20.14 3.49
C VAL A 321 -4.90 -21.62 3.17
N ALA A 322 -5.94 -22.22 2.59
CA ALA A 322 -5.95 -23.63 2.20
C ALA A 322 -5.21 -23.93 0.88
N GLN A 323 -4.74 -22.91 0.16
CA GLN A 323 -4.18 -23.05 -1.21
C GLN A 323 -5.16 -23.74 -2.19
N ALA A 324 -6.46 -23.48 -2.02
CA ALA A 324 -7.51 -24.21 -2.72
C ALA A 324 -7.87 -23.63 -4.10
N GLN A 325 -7.24 -22.56 -4.57
CA GLN A 325 -7.57 -21.88 -5.83
C GLN A 325 -7.49 -22.81 -7.05
N HIS A 326 -6.53 -23.74 -7.09
CA HIS A 326 -6.39 -24.71 -8.18
C HIS A 326 -7.49 -25.77 -8.15
N ALA A 327 -7.81 -26.28 -6.95
CA ALA A 327 -8.91 -27.24 -6.77
C ALA A 327 -10.27 -26.61 -7.11
N LEU A 328 -10.46 -25.34 -6.73
CA LEU A 328 -11.65 -24.57 -7.06
C LEU A 328 -11.80 -24.39 -8.58
N ARG A 329 -10.68 -24.09 -9.28
CA ARG A 329 -10.65 -24.00 -10.74
C ARG A 329 -11.04 -25.32 -11.39
N GLU A 330 -10.46 -26.42 -10.93
CA GLU A 330 -10.74 -27.76 -11.45
C GLU A 330 -12.22 -28.14 -11.24
N MET A 331 -12.77 -27.87 -10.06
CA MET A 331 -14.20 -28.05 -9.76
C MET A 331 -15.07 -27.24 -10.74
N ALA A 332 -14.75 -25.96 -10.96
CA ALA A 332 -15.48 -25.12 -11.90
C ALA A 332 -15.41 -25.65 -13.35
N ASP A 333 -14.26 -26.18 -13.78
CA ASP A 333 -14.11 -26.77 -15.10
C ASP A 333 -14.93 -28.05 -15.26
N HIS A 334 -15.04 -28.87 -14.21
CA HIS A 334 -15.94 -30.02 -14.21
C HIS A 334 -17.41 -29.62 -14.32
N LEU A 335 -17.84 -28.60 -13.57
CA LEU A 335 -19.21 -28.10 -13.65
C LEU A 335 -19.56 -27.56 -15.05
N LYS A 336 -18.65 -26.80 -15.67
CA LYS A 336 -18.85 -26.29 -17.04
C LYS A 336 -18.96 -27.40 -18.08
N LYS A 337 -18.20 -28.50 -17.93
CA LYS A 337 -18.31 -29.67 -18.81
C LYS A 337 -19.69 -30.33 -18.73
N GLU A 338 -20.36 -30.22 -17.59
CA GLU A 338 -21.73 -30.70 -17.37
C GLU A 338 -22.79 -29.66 -17.81
N GLY A 339 -22.38 -28.52 -18.38
CA GLY A 339 -23.27 -27.48 -18.92
C GLY A 339 -23.71 -26.41 -17.92
N VAL A 340 -23.11 -26.39 -16.71
CA VAL A 340 -23.42 -25.40 -15.66
C VAL A 340 -22.77 -24.06 -15.98
N GLU A 341 -23.51 -22.96 -15.89
CA GLU A 341 -22.96 -21.60 -15.93
C GLU A 341 -22.24 -21.29 -14.60
N VAL A 342 -20.93 -21.07 -14.65
CA VAL A 342 -20.12 -20.78 -13.45
C VAL A 342 -19.57 -19.37 -13.52
N LYS A 343 -19.84 -18.57 -12.48
CA LYS A 343 -19.28 -17.21 -12.31
C LYS A 343 -18.62 -17.07 -10.95
N TYR A 344 -17.62 -16.20 -10.85
CA TYR A 344 -16.95 -15.85 -9.61
C TYR A 344 -17.37 -14.44 -9.17
N ALA A 345 -17.90 -14.32 -7.97
CA ALA A 345 -18.29 -13.04 -7.37
C ALA A 345 -17.23 -12.60 -6.34
N ILE A 346 -16.52 -11.51 -6.64
CA ILE A 346 -15.45 -11.01 -5.76
C ILE A 346 -15.99 -9.87 -4.90
N HIS A 347 -15.94 -10.06 -3.57
CA HIS A 347 -16.19 -8.97 -2.65
C HIS A 347 -14.97 -8.03 -2.59
N PRO A 348 -15.14 -6.68 -2.60
CA PRO A 348 -14.01 -5.73 -2.69
C PRO A 348 -12.94 -5.85 -1.59
N VAL A 349 -13.32 -6.41 -0.44
CA VAL A 349 -12.42 -6.65 0.71
C VAL A 349 -12.18 -8.12 1.01
N ALA A 350 -12.45 -9.01 0.05
CA ALA A 350 -12.11 -10.43 0.19
C ALA A 350 -10.59 -10.62 0.23
N GLY A 351 -10.10 -11.24 1.30
CA GLY A 351 -8.68 -11.57 1.47
C GLY A 351 -7.96 -10.66 2.48
N ARG A 352 -6.71 -10.29 2.14
CA ARG A 352 -5.78 -9.54 3.00
C ARG A 352 -5.08 -8.37 2.30
N MET A 353 -5.45 -8.11 1.06
CA MET A 353 -5.07 -6.92 0.30
C MET A 353 -6.14 -6.65 -0.76
N PRO A 354 -6.28 -5.42 -1.27
CA PRO A 354 -7.13 -5.14 -2.42
C PRO A 354 -6.79 -6.04 -3.60
N GLY A 355 -7.82 -6.64 -4.21
CA GLY A 355 -7.66 -7.54 -5.36
C GLY A 355 -6.96 -8.88 -5.04
N HIS A 356 -6.81 -9.25 -3.75
CA HIS A 356 -6.11 -10.49 -3.38
C HIS A 356 -6.72 -11.72 -4.08
N MET A 357 -8.06 -11.82 -4.12
CA MET A 357 -8.73 -12.95 -4.77
C MET A 357 -8.54 -12.94 -6.28
N ASN A 358 -8.61 -11.78 -6.94
CA ASN A 358 -8.39 -11.67 -8.39
C ASN A 358 -7.00 -12.20 -8.77
N VAL A 359 -5.98 -11.88 -7.97
CA VAL A 359 -4.61 -12.36 -8.20
C VAL A 359 -4.49 -13.88 -8.04
N LEU A 360 -5.09 -14.47 -7.01
CA LEU A 360 -5.04 -15.92 -6.79
C LEU A 360 -5.85 -16.70 -7.83
N LEU A 361 -6.98 -16.17 -8.29
CA LEU A 361 -7.76 -16.77 -9.37
C LEU A 361 -7.02 -16.67 -10.71
N ALA A 362 -6.33 -15.55 -10.95
CA ALA A 362 -5.46 -15.41 -12.12
C ALA A 362 -4.27 -16.39 -12.08
N GLU A 363 -3.66 -16.63 -10.90
CA GLU A 363 -2.64 -17.66 -10.71
C GLU A 363 -3.18 -19.07 -11.01
N ALA A 364 -4.44 -19.33 -10.65
CA ALA A 364 -5.14 -20.57 -11.01
C ALA A 364 -5.62 -20.61 -12.48
N ASN A 365 -5.31 -19.61 -13.31
CA ASN A 365 -5.76 -19.48 -14.69
C ASN A 365 -7.30 -19.51 -14.85
N VAL A 366 -8.01 -18.84 -13.94
CA VAL A 366 -9.43 -18.53 -14.11
C VAL A 366 -9.59 -17.44 -15.17
N PRO A 367 -10.44 -17.63 -16.19
CA PRO A 367 -10.73 -16.61 -17.21
C PRO A 367 -11.32 -15.34 -16.57
N TYR A 368 -10.82 -14.17 -16.97
CA TYR A 368 -11.25 -12.89 -16.39
C TYR A 368 -12.70 -12.52 -16.70
N ASP A 369 -13.25 -13.01 -17.81
CA ASP A 369 -14.65 -12.85 -18.21
C ASP A 369 -15.63 -13.59 -17.30
N GLU A 370 -15.12 -14.47 -16.44
CA GLU A 370 -15.91 -15.19 -15.44
C GLU A 370 -15.80 -14.58 -14.05
N VAL A 371 -14.93 -13.57 -13.87
CA VAL A 371 -14.66 -12.93 -12.58
C VAL A 371 -15.33 -11.56 -12.55
N PHE A 372 -16.31 -11.43 -11.67
CA PHE A 372 -17.14 -10.23 -11.58
C PHE A 372 -16.96 -9.53 -10.24
N GLU A 373 -16.98 -8.20 -10.29
CA GLU A 373 -17.02 -7.36 -9.11
C GLU A 373 -18.46 -7.28 -8.56
N LEU A 374 -18.59 -6.87 -7.30
CA LEU A 374 -19.86 -6.84 -6.56
C LEU A 374 -20.99 -6.12 -7.31
N GLU A 375 -20.72 -4.99 -7.95
CA GLU A 375 -21.73 -4.17 -8.62
C GLU A 375 -22.30 -4.84 -9.87
N ASP A 376 -21.49 -5.67 -10.54
CA ASP A 376 -21.84 -6.33 -11.80
C ASP A 376 -22.65 -7.61 -11.58
N ILE A 377 -22.35 -8.36 -10.50
CA ILE A 377 -22.93 -9.69 -10.26
C ILE A 377 -24.09 -9.71 -9.25
N ASN A 378 -24.26 -8.66 -8.45
CA ASN A 378 -25.25 -8.64 -7.36
C ASN A 378 -26.69 -8.92 -7.82
N SER A 379 -27.08 -8.42 -8.98
CA SER A 379 -28.44 -8.62 -9.53
C SER A 379 -28.69 -10.06 -9.97
N GLU A 380 -27.63 -10.83 -10.23
CA GLU A 380 -27.72 -12.20 -10.74
C GLU A 380 -27.97 -13.24 -9.64
N PHE A 381 -27.71 -12.92 -8.37
CA PHE A 381 -27.92 -13.85 -7.24
C PHE A 381 -29.39 -14.31 -7.13
N ALA A 382 -30.35 -13.45 -7.47
CA ALA A 382 -31.78 -13.80 -7.42
C ALA A 382 -32.16 -14.90 -8.44
N GLN A 383 -31.34 -15.11 -9.47
CA GLN A 383 -31.53 -16.09 -10.54
C GLN A 383 -30.49 -17.22 -10.47
N THR A 384 -29.75 -17.32 -9.36
CA THR A 384 -28.69 -18.31 -9.18
C THR A 384 -29.22 -19.48 -8.36
N ASP A 385 -28.97 -20.70 -8.84
CA ASP A 385 -29.44 -21.90 -8.15
C ASP A 385 -28.59 -22.22 -6.92
N VAL A 386 -27.26 -22.03 -7.01
CA VAL A 386 -26.32 -22.32 -5.92
C VAL A 386 -25.28 -21.21 -5.78
N ALA A 387 -25.11 -20.72 -4.55
CA ALA A 387 -23.97 -19.89 -4.16
C ALA A 387 -22.98 -20.75 -3.35
N TYR A 388 -21.73 -20.84 -3.80
CA TYR A 388 -20.66 -21.67 -3.22
C TYR A 388 -19.60 -20.81 -2.52
#